data_AF-I3CMT0-F1
#
_entry.id   AF-I3CMT0-F1
#
_cell.length_a   1.000
_cell.length_b   1.000
_cell.length_c   1.000
_cell.angle_alpha   90.00
_cell.angle_beta   90.00
_cell.angle_gamma   90.00
#
_symmetry.space_group_name_H-M   'P 1'
#
loop_
_entity.id
_entity.type
_entity.pdbx_description
1 polymer ?
#
loop_
_entity_poly.entity_id
_entity_poly.type
_entity_poly.pdbx_seq_one_letter_code
_entity_poly.pdbx_strand_id
1 'polypeptide(L)'
;MAFTEGFLSGQSTQDYLASGISDWIAVPAPTGDLDQNDDGIQLNEYGVDFLWATRPDEIKREKLRGKGWTGYLWTRRTEPTRKEMGDATPTRPQRCFIALIGNQKNSLEFATCLARDRNPREPNELHYRDFMRSLKSIEFGHWRLPMEPS
;
A
#
# COMPACT_ATOMS: atom_id res chain seq x y z
N MET A 1 13.86 -10.10 6.43
CA MET A 1 12.81 -10.83 5.67
C MET A 1 11.83 -9.80 5.16
N ALA A 2 11.43 -9.87 3.89
CA ALA A 2 10.31 -9.06 3.39
C ALA A 2 9.02 -9.76 3.79
N PHE A 3 8.39 -9.31 4.87
CA PHE A 3 7.02 -9.71 5.19
C PHE A 3 6.09 -8.78 4.41
N THR A 4 5.18 -9.37 3.65
CA THR A 4 4.07 -8.62 3.05
C THR A 4 2.85 -8.99 3.84
N GLU A 5 2.46 -8.12 4.77
CA GLU A 5 1.17 -8.20 5.42
C GLU A 5 0.19 -7.42 4.56
N GLY A 6 -0.90 -8.07 4.20
CA GLY A 6 -1.93 -7.47 3.38
C GLY A 6 -3.30 -8.00 3.76
N PHE A 7 -4.26 -7.09 3.81
CA PHE A 7 -5.64 -7.37 4.15
C PHE A 7 -6.52 -7.18 2.93
N LEU A 8 -7.17 -8.27 2.49
CA LEU A 8 -8.18 -8.23 1.45
C LEU A 8 -9.56 -8.17 2.11
N SER A 9 -10.30 -7.09 1.87
CA SER A 9 -11.67 -6.93 2.35
C SER A 9 -12.67 -7.03 1.19
N GLY A 10 -13.79 -7.71 1.42
CA GLY A 10 -14.98 -7.70 0.55
C GLY A 10 -15.82 -6.42 0.72
N GLN A 11 -15.15 -5.29 0.90
CA GLN A 11 -15.77 -3.98 1.11
C GLN A 11 -15.11 -2.95 0.19
N SER A 12 -15.85 -1.90 -0.16
CA SER A 12 -15.30 -0.77 -0.91
C SER A 12 -14.15 -0.12 -0.13
N THR A 13 -13.27 0.62 -0.81
CA THR A 13 -12.20 1.37 -0.13
C THR A 13 -12.76 2.35 0.91
N GLN A 14 -13.93 2.95 0.67
CA GLN A 14 -14.55 3.89 1.61
C GLN A 14 -15.05 3.18 2.87
N ASP A 15 -15.76 2.06 2.71
CA ASP A 15 -16.25 1.26 3.84
C ASP A 15 -15.09 0.66 4.65
N TYR A 16 -14.05 0.21 3.95
CA TYR A 16 -12.82 -0.30 4.56
C TYR A 16 -12.18 0.75 5.47
N LEU A 17 -11.99 1.97 4.95
CA LEU A 17 -11.45 3.09 5.72
C LEU A 17 -12.37 3.46 6.90
N ALA A 18 -13.69 3.53 6.68
CA ALA A 18 -14.67 3.87 7.71
C ALA A 18 -14.76 2.82 8.83
N SER A 19 -14.46 1.56 8.55
CA SER A 19 -14.49 0.47 9.53
C SER A 19 -13.36 0.55 10.56
N GLY A 20 -12.32 1.34 10.30
CA GLY A 20 -11.17 1.50 11.19
C GLY A 20 -10.27 0.26 11.31
N ILE A 21 -10.44 -0.73 10.43
CA ILE A 21 -9.64 -1.97 10.44
C ILE A 21 -8.26 -1.84 9.80
N SER A 22 -7.90 -0.66 9.28
CA SER A 22 -6.58 -0.42 8.69
C SER A 22 -5.51 -0.36 9.77
N ASP A 23 -4.44 -1.13 9.58
CA ASP A 23 -3.28 -1.13 10.48
C ASP A 23 -2.37 0.07 10.24
N TRP A 24 -2.42 0.68 9.05
CA TRP A 24 -1.41 1.63 8.57
C TRP A 24 -1.96 3.03 8.26
N ILE A 25 -3.26 3.17 8.06
CA ILE A 25 -3.89 4.38 7.55
C ILE A 25 -4.79 4.97 8.63
N ALA A 26 -4.53 6.24 8.96
CA ALA A 26 -5.42 7.05 9.76
C ALA A 26 -6.46 7.70 8.85
N VAL A 27 -7.73 7.48 9.14
CA VAL A 27 -8.83 8.25 8.56
C VAL A 27 -9.20 9.34 9.56
N PRO A 28 -9.06 10.62 9.23
CA PRO A 28 -9.53 11.68 10.11
C PRO A 28 -11.03 11.51 10.35
N ALA A 29 -11.47 11.85 11.57
CA ALA A 29 -12.87 11.72 11.96
C ALA A 29 -13.79 12.37 10.90
N PRO A 30 -14.94 11.75 10.57
CA PRO A 30 -15.81 12.24 9.52
C PRO A 30 -16.31 13.64 9.86
N THR A 31 -15.73 14.65 9.24
CA THR A 31 -16.21 16.03 9.31
C THR A 31 -17.19 16.25 8.17
N GLY A 32 -18.27 15.45 8.14
CA GLY A 32 -19.46 15.66 7.28
C GLY A 32 -19.29 15.63 5.76
N ASP A 33 -18.08 15.83 5.23
CA ASP A 33 -17.75 15.97 3.81
C ASP A 33 -16.69 14.94 3.42
N LEU A 34 -17.03 13.65 3.50
CA LEU A 34 -16.17 12.55 3.03
C LEU A 34 -16.11 12.45 1.51
N ASP A 35 -16.92 13.22 0.79
CA ASP A 35 -17.04 13.10 -0.68
C ASP A 35 -15.99 13.88 -1.48
N GLN A 36 -15.13 14.71 -0.86
CA GLN A 36 -14.28 15.62 -1.66
C GLN A 36 -12.81 15.78 -1.27
N ASN A 37 -12.35 15.34 -0.09
CA ASN A 37 -10.95 15.54 0.29
C ASN A 37 -10.16 14.24 0.32
N ASP A 38 -9.63 13.86 -0.85
CA ASP A 38 -8.54 12.87 -0.99
C ASP A 38 -7.41 13.15 0.05
N ASP A 39 -7.21 14.39 0.47
CA ASP A 39 -6.22 14.86 1.46
C ASP A 39 -6.42 14.34 2.88
N GLY A 40 -7.58 13.78 3.19
CA GLY A 40 -7.85 13.14 4.48
C GLY A 40 -7.13 11.81 4.67
N ILE A 41 -6.83 11.05 3.60
CA ILE A 41 -6.29 9.69 3.74
C ILE A 41 -4.77 9.77 3.99
N GLN A 42 -4.35 9.60 5.25
CA GLN A 42 -2.97 9.73 5.71
C GLN A 42 -2.51 8.46 6.43
N LEU A 43 -1.20 8.28 6.56
CA LEU A 43 -0.67 7.19 7.37
C LEU A 43 -0.81 7.52 8.87
N ASN A 44 -1.07 6.51 9.69
CA ASN A 44 -0.93 6.63 11.14
C ASN A 44 0.57 6.56 11.54
N GLU A 45 0.87 6.65 12.83
CA GLU A 45 2.25 6.60 13.33
C GLU A 45 2.98 5.30 12.93
N TYR A 46 2.28 4.15 12.93
CA TYR A 46 2.84 2.87 12.50
C TYR A 46 3.24 2.88 11.02
N GLY A 47 2.39 3.43 10.15
CA GLY A 47 2.69 3.55 8.72
C GLY A 47 3.83 4.52 8.43
N VAL A 48 3.93 5.61 9.18
CA VAL A 48 5.05 6.56 9.09
C VAL A 48 6.37 5.89 9.51
N ASP A 49 6.35 5.15 10.63
CA ASP A 49 7.51 4.41 11.14
C ASP A 49 7.96 3.29 10.20
N PHE A 50 7.01 2.54 9.62
CA PHE A 50 7.30 1.51 8.61
C PHE A 50 8.08 2.05 7.41
N LEU A 51 7.84 3.31 7.04
CA LEU A 51 8.56 3.97 5.94
C LEU A 51 9.86 4.67 6.40
N TRP A 52 10.28 4.47 7.64
CA TRP A 52 11.39 5.16 8.31
C TRP A 52 11.32 6.67 8.12
N ALA A 53 10.12 7.24 8.23
CA ALA A 53 9.92 8.68 8.26
C ALA A 53 9.72 9.13 9.70
N THR A 54 10.16 10.35 10.00
CA THR A 54 9.95 10.98 11.32
C THR A 54 8.80 11.98 11.29
N ARG A 55 8.43 12.45 10.10
CA ARG A 55 7.37 13.43 9.90
C ARG A 55 6.50 13.09 8.68
N PRO A 56 5.20 13.44 8.70
CA PRO A 56 4.31 13.19 7.58
C PRO A 56 4.73 13.85 6.25
N ASP A 57 5.42 15.00 6.27
CA ASP A 57 5.86 15.70 5.07
C ASP A 57 6.96 14.95 4.30
N GLU A 58 7.69 14.06 4.97
CA GLU A 58 8.66 13.15 4.35
C GLU A 58 7.97 12.05 3.54
N ILE A 59 6.66 11.87 3.69
CA ILE A 59 5.87 10.90 2.95
C ILE A 59 5.36 11.50 1.65
N LYS A 60 5.55 10.76 0.56
CA LYS A 60 4.93 10.99 -0.73
C LYS A 60 3.73 10.06 -0.86
N ARG A 61 2.55 10.64 -1.04
CA ARG A 61 1.34 9.92 -1.43
C ARG A 61 1.10 10.08 -2.93
N GLU A 62 0.77 9.00 -3.60
CA GLU A 62 0.43 8.98 -5.03
C GLU A 62 -0.92 8.30 -5.24
N LYS A 63 -1.83 8.95 -5.97
CA LYS A 63 -3.08 8.32 -6.40
C LYS A 63 -2.77 7.38 -7.56
N LEU A 64 -3.11 6.10 -7.41
CA LEU A 64 -2.95 5.08 -8.41
C LEU A 64 -4.29 4.74 -9.06
N ARG A 65 -4.21 4.37 -10.34
CA ARG A 65 -5.34 3.82 -11.10
C ARG A 65 -4.87 2.56 -11.80
N GLY A 66 -5.67 1.51 -11.70
CA GLY A 66 -5.51 0.28 -12.46
C GLY A 66 -6.79 -0.04 -13.23
N LYS A 67 -6.91 -1.28 -13.69
CA LYS A 67 -8.10 -1.74 -14.41
C LYS A 67 -9.29 -1.88 -13.45
N GLY A 68 -10.20 -0.92 -13.49
CA GLY A 68 -11.45 -0.98 -12.71
C GLY A 68 -11.28 -0.75 -11.21
N TRP A 69 -10.15 -0.19 -10.77
CA TRP A 69 -9.90 0.17 -9.38
C TRP A 69 -9.04 1.43 -9.28
N THR A 70 -9.14 2.10 -8.14
CA THR A 70 -8.32 3.26 -7.76
C THR A 70 -7.71 3.03 -6.39
N GLY A 71 -6.66 3.76 -6.07
CA GLY A 71 -6.02 3.61 -4.77
C GLY A 71 -4.96 4.65 -4.50
N TYR A 72 -4.21 4.39 -3.45
CA TYR A 72 -3.15 5.25 -2.95
C TYR A 72 -1.91 4.42 -2.67
N LEU A 73 -0.77 5.04 -2.90
CA LEU A 73 0.55 4.51 -2.58
C LEU A 73 1.28 5.54 -1.74
N TRP A 74 1.81 5.11 -0.60
CA TRP A 74 2.69 5.91 0.23
C TRP A 74 4.11 5.38 0.14
N THR A 75 5.05 6.29 -0.09
CA THR A 75 6.48 6.01 -0.08
C THR A 75 7.19 7.14 0.67
N ARG A 76 8.36 6.89 1.25
CA ARG A 76 9.22 7.99 1.69
C ARG A 76 9.74 8.76 0.47
N ARG A 77 9.77 10.09 0.54
CA ARG A 77 10.26 11.00 -0.52
C ARG A 77 11.74 10.78 -0.79
N THR A 78 12.52 10.63 0.27
CA THR A 78 13.95 10.37 0.26
C THR A 78 14.23 8.97 0.77
N GLU A 79 15.34 8.38 0.32
CA GLU A 79 15.75 7.07 0.81
C GLU A 79 16.19 7.17 2.27
N PRO A 80 15.79 6.23 3.14
CA PRO A 80 16.30 6.18 4.49
C PRO A 80 17.80 5.98 4.55
N THR A 81 18.43 6.70 5.46
CA THR A 81 19.84 6.55 5.79
C THR A 81 20.04 5.33 6.68
N ARG A 82 21.24 4.74 6.65
CA ARG A 82 21.61 3.64 7.55
C ARG A 82 21.43 3.99 9.03
N LYS A 83 21.61 5.27 9.39
CA LYS A 83 21.42 5.75 10.76
C LYS A 83 19.96 5.68 11.17
N GLU A 84 19.04 6.05 10.29
CA GLU A 84 17.59 5.98 10.55
C GLU A 84 17.09 4.55 10.61
N MET A 85 17.62 3.66 9.76
CA MET A 85 17.21 2.26 9.74
C MET A 85 17.85 1.43 10.87
N GLY A 86 19.00 1.83 11.40
CA GLY A 86 19.70 1.11 12.47
C GLY A 86 19.93 -0.37 12.11
N ASP A 87 19.59 -1.26 13.04
CA ASP A 87 19.71 -2.72 12.86
C ASP A 87 18.74 -3.29 11.80
N ALA A 88 17.70 -2.53 11.43
CA ALA A 88 16.79 -2.88 10.34
C ALA A 88 17.35 -2.52 8.94
N THR A 89 18.57 -1.96 8.86
CA THR A 89 19.21 -1.64 7.58
C THR A 89 19.33 -2.90 6.71
N PRO A 90 18.72 -2.94 5.52
CA PRO A 90 18.80 -4.10 4.66
C PRO A 90 20.22 -4.25 4.10
N THR A 91 20.63 -5.51 3.88
CA THR A 91 21.94 -5.84 3.30
C THR A 91 22.11 -5.31 1.87
N ARG A 92 21.00 -5.04 1.19
CA ARG A 92 20.94 -4.46 -0.16
C ARG A 92 19.93 -3.31 -0.21
N PRO A 93 20.09 -2.33 -1.13
CA PRO A 93 19.13 -1.26 -1.29
C PRO A 93 17.71 -1.79 -1.57
N GLN A 94 16.76 -1.37 -0.74
CA GLN A 94 15.35 -1.70 -0.84
C GLN A 94 14.51 -0.43 -0.84
N ARG A 95 13.29 -0.52 -1.37
CA ARG A 95 12.29 0.53 -1.30
C ARG A 95 11.02 -0.03 -0.68
N CYS A 96 10.58 0.60 0.39
CA CYS A 96 9.38 0.22 1.12
C CYS A 96 8.24 1.16 0.80
N PHE A 97 7.04 0.62 0.84
CA PHE A 97 5.83 1.34 0.48
C PHE A 97 4.62 0.67 1.11
N ILE A 98 3.57 1.47 1.28
CA ILE A 98 2.25 1.04 1.72
C ILE A 98 1.28 1.34 0.59
N ALA A 99 0.37 0.44 0.30
CA ALA A 99 -0.63 0.62 -0.74
C ALA A 99 -2.02 0.26 -0.22
N LEU A 100 -3.01 1.08 -0.59
CA LEU A 100 -4.42 0.76 -0.45
C LEU A 100 -5.06 0.90 -1.83
N ILE A 101 -5.51 -0.21 -2.40
CA ILE A 101 -6.14 -0.24 -3.71
C ILE A 101 -7.52 -0.88 -3.61
N GLY A 102 -8.49 -0.44 -4.41
CA GLY A 102 -9.82 -1.01 -4.34
C GLY A 102 -10.80 -0.48 -5.35
N ASN A 103 -11.94 -1.16 -5.44
CA ASN A 103 -13.08 -0.76 -6.24
C ASN A 103 -14.31 -0.61 -5.33
N GLN A 104 -15.51 -0.54 -5.93
CA GLN A 104 -16.76 -0.39 -5.19
C GLN A 104 -17.13 -1.60 -4.30
N LYS A 105 -16.39 -2.71 -4.38
CA LYS A 105 -16.73 -3.96 -3.69
C LYS A 105 -15.58 -4.58 -2.92
N ASN A 106 -14.34 -4.27 -3.27
CA ASN A 106 -13.18 -4.89 -2.68
C ASN A 106 -12.10 -3.85 -2.43
N SER A 107 -11.32 -4.09 -1.39
CA SER A 107 -10.15 -3.29 -1.04
C SER A 107 -9.01 -4.21 -0.62
N LEU A 108 -7.80 -3.82 -0.96
CA LEU A 108 -6.56 -4.49 -0.61
C LEU A 108 -5.62 -3.44 -0.04
N GLU A 109 -5.35 -3.55 1.25
CA GLU A 109 -4.27 -2.84 1.92
C GLU A 109 -3.06 -3.76 2.05
N PHE A 110 -1.85 -3.26 1.82
CA PHE A 110 -0.62 -4.00 2.14
C PHE A 110 0.59 -3.09 2.29
N ALA A 111 1.57 -3.57 3.06
CA ALA A 111 2.87 -2.92 3.26
C ALA A 111 4.00 -3.89 2.89
N THR A 112 5.02 -3.42 2.17
CA THR A 112 6.15 -4.28 1.79
C THR A 112 7.41 -3.50 1.44
N CYS A 113 8.54 -4.20 1.45
CA CYS A 113 9.87 -3.74 1.07
C CYS A 113 10.41 -4.59 -0.07
N LEU A 114 10.69 -3.98 -1.21
CA LEU A 114 11.21 -4.69 -2.39
C LEU A 114 12.62 -4.21 -2.74
N ALA A 115 13.43 -5.12 -3.28
CA ALA A 115 14.76 -4.77 -3.80
C ALA A 115 14.64 -3.66 -4.85
N ARG A 116 15.46 -2.62 -4.70
CA ARG A 116 15.50 -1.51 -5.65
C ARG A 116 16.16 -1.92 -6.95
N ASP A 117 17.27 -2.65 -6.83
CA ASP A 117 18.18 -2.98 -7.91
C ASP A 117 18.18 -4.49 -8.19
N ARG A 118 18.34 -4.85 -9.47
CA ARG A 118 18.34 -6.26 -9.89
C ARG A 118 19.54 -7.02 -9.33
N ASN A 119 19.32 -8.27 -8.93
CA ASN A 119 20.40 -9.18 -8.58
C ASN A 119 20.69 -10.15 -9.72
N PRO A 120 21.87 -10.09 -10.35
CA PRO A 120 22.24 -11.08 -11.37
C PRO A 120 22.27 -12.52 -10.84
N ARG A 121 22.48 -12.68 -9.52
CA ARG A 121 22.54 -14.00 -8.87
C ARG A 121 21.17 -14.54 -8.44
N GLU A 122 20.15 -13.68 -8.40
CA GLU A 122 18.77 -14.05 -8.04
C GLU A 122 17.80 -13.47 -9.09
N PRO A 123 17.78 -14.04 -10.31
CA PRO A 123 17.01 -13.48 -11.42
C PRO A 123 15.49 -13.49 -11.21
N ASN A 124 15.00 -14.30 -10.27
CA ASN A 124 13.60 -14.41 -9.90
C ASN A 124 13.21 -13.48 -8.74
N GLU A 125 14.15 -12.69 -8.20
CA GLU A 125 13.85 -11.71 -7.15
C GLU A 125 12.85 -10.66 -7.68
N LEU A 126 11.79 -10.43 -6.92
CA LEU A 126 10.78 -9.43 -7.27
C LEU A 126 11.32 -8.03 -6.97
N HIS A 127 11.42 -7.18 -8.00
CA HIS A 127 11.96 -5.82 -7.87
C HIS A 127 10.86 -4.77 -7.79
N TYR A 128 11.15 -3.68 -7.08
CA TYR A 128 10.21 -2.57 -6.89
C TYR A 128 9.59 -2.08 -8.20
N ARG A 129 10.40 -1.81 -9.24
CA ARG A 129 9.89 -1.28 -10.53
C ARG A 129 9.02 -2.26 -11.30
N ASP A 130 9.30 -3.56 -11.17
CA ASP A 130 8.53 -4.59 -11.86
C ASP A 130 7.22 -4.84 -11.13
N PHE A 131 7.27 -4.91 -9.80
CA PHE A 131 6.06 -4.96 -8.97
C PHE A 131 5.16 -3.76 -9.21
N MET A 132 5.68 -2.52 -9.20
CA MET A 132 4.87 -1.32 -9.44
C MET A 132 4.23 -1.30 -10.84
N ARG A 133 4.86 -1.93 -11.83
CA ARG A 133 4.25 -2.13 -13.17
C ARG A 133 3.14 -3.17 -13.13
N SER A 134 3.39 -4.30 -12.49
CA SER A 134 2.41 -5.38 -12.32
C SER A 134 1.22 -4.96 -11.44
N LEU A 135 1.43 -4.08 -10.46
CA LEU A 135 0.42 -3.58 -9.54
C LEU A 135 -0.77 -3.01 -10.31
N LYS A 136 -0.52 -2.19 -11.34
CA LYS A 136 -1.57 -1.58 -12.19
C LYS A 136 -2.38 -2.59 -12.99
N SER A 137 -1.89 -3.83 -13.10
CA SER A 137 -2.53 -4.94 -13.80
C SER A 137 -3.35 -5.83 -12.87
N ILE A 138 -3.37 -5.57 -11.56
CA ILE A 138 -4.28 -6.26 -10.64
C ILE A 138 -5.72 -6.06 -11.11
N GLU A 139 -6.49 -7.14 -11.09
CA GLU A 139 -7.91 -7.14 -11.37
C GLU A 139 -8.63 -7.66 -10.13
N PHE A 140 -9.52 -6.85 -9.57
CA PHE A 140 -10.44 -7.33 -8.54
C PHE A 140 -11.52 -8.15 -9.24
N GLY A 141 -11.33 -9.48 -9.24
CA GLY A 141 -12.26 -10.39 -9.88
C GLY A 141 -13.69 -10.20 -9.38
N HIS A 142 -14.66 -10.47 -10.26
CA HIS A 142 -16.01 -10.77 -9.83
C HIS A 142 -16.01 -12.21 -9.33
N TRP A 143 -15.89 -12.44 -8.03
CA TRP A 143 -16.26 -13.74 -7.47
C TRP A 143 -17.75 -13.94 -7.71
N ARG A 144 -18.11 -14.58 -8.83
CA ARG A 144 -19.39 -15.27 -8.95
C ARG A 144 -19.21 -16.57 -8.21
N LEU A 145 -19.98 -16.76 -7.13
CA LEU A 145 -20.20 -18.10 -6.60
C LEU A 145 -20.62 -19.00 -7.78
N PRO A 146 -20.07 -20.22 -7.92
CA PRO A 146 -20.60 -21.16 -8.90
C PRO A 146 -22.10 -21.28 -8.63
N MET A 147 -22.93 -20.93 -9.63
CA MET A 147 -24.38 -21.06 -9.51
C MET A 147 -24.70 -22.50 -9.16
N GLU A 148 -25.48 -22.70 -8.09
CA GLU A 148 -26.03 -24.02 -7.77
C GLU A 148 -26.85 -24.51 -8.97
N PRO A 149 -26.66 -25.77 -9.42
CA PRO A 149 -27.49 -26.33 -10.48
C PRO A 149 -28.93 -26.44 -9.97
N SER A 150 -29.85 -25.94 -10.80
CA SER A 150 -31.30 -26.02 -10.62
C SER A 150 -31.82 -27.45 -10.66
#